data_AF-A0A7K3MD18-F1
#
_entry.id   AF-A0A7K3MD18-F1
#
_cell.length_a   1.000
_cell.length_b   1.000
_cell.length_c   1.000
_cell.angle_alpha   90.00
_cell.angle_beta   90.00
_cell.angle_gamma   90.00
#
_symmetry.space_group_name_H-M   'P 1'
#
loop_
_entity.id
_entity.type
_entity.pdbx_description
1 polymer ?
#
loop_
_entity_poly.entity_id
_entity_poly.type
_entity_poly.pdbx_seq_one_letter_code
_entity_poly.pdbx_strand_id
1 'polypeptide(L)' 'MGVVLVTGAAGYIGSRLVRRLSPAFDVVALSRSKPVETVVSVLGSYASPADLEVLDEYEIDSVV' A
#
# COMPACT_ATOMS: atom_id res chain seq x y z
N MET A 1 16.74 -1.68 -1.51
CA MET A 1 15.59 -0.92 -2.04
C MET A 1 14.51 -1.09 -0.99
N GLY A 2 13.91 -0.03 -0.45
CA GLY A 2 13.03 -0.14 0.72
C GLY A 2 11.58 -0.41 0.34
N VAL A 3 10.83 -1.05 1.24
CA VAL A 3 9.39 -1.31 1.09
C VAL A 3 8.60 -0.15 1.68
N VAL A 4 7.71 0.45 0.88
CA VAL A 4 6.87 1.57 1.29
C VAL A 4 5.41 1.15 1.28
N LEU A 5 4.76 1.20 2.44
CA LEU A 5 3.31 1.07 2.55
C LEU A 5 2.64 2.41 2.24
N VAL A 6 1.75 2.42 1.25
CA VAL A 6 0.87 3.57 0.96
C VAL A 6 -0.54 3.25 1.43
N THR A 7 -1.01 3.98 2.44
CA THR A 7 -2.39 3.89 2.92
C THR A 7 -3.32 4.76 2.07
N GLY A 8 -4.58 4.35 1.94
CA GLY A 8 -5.52 5.05 1.06
C GLY A 8 -5.09 5.02 -0.41
N ALA A 9 -4.40 3.96 -0.84
CA ALA A 9 -3.76 3.85 -2.15
C ALA A 9 -4.73 3.99 -3.35
N ALA A 10 -6.00 3.64 -3.19
CA ALA A 10 -7.02 3.86 -4.22
C ALA A 10 -7.55 5.32 -4.30
N GLY A 11 -7.13 6.21 -3.40
CA GLY A 11 -7.52 7.61 -3.38
C GLY A 11 -6.81 8.47 -4.43
N TYR A 12 -7.21 9.74 -4.54
CA TYR A 12 -6.67 10.67 -5.53
C TYR A 12 -5.15 10.88 -5.40
N ILE A 13 -4.65 11.10 -4.18
CA ILE A 13 -3.21 11.28 -3.92
C ILE A 13 -2.50 9.92 -3.86
N GLY A 14 -3.07 8.95 -3.14
CA GLY A 14 -2.49 7.62 -2.96
C GLY A 14 -2.14 6.94 -4.30
N SER A 15 -3.06 6.96 -5.26
CA SER A 15 -2.84 6.33 -6.57
C SER A 15 -1.69 6.96 -7.36
N ARG A 16 -1.50 8.28 -7.24
CA ARG A 16 -0.39 9.01 -7.86
C ARG A 16 0.92 8.74 -7.14
N LEU A 17 0.89 8.64 -5.82
CA LEU A 17 2.05 8.33 -5.00
C LEU A 17 2.58 6.93 -5.30
N VAL A 18 1.70 5.93 -5.34
CA VAL A 18 2.03 4.56 -5.76
C VAL A 18 2.75 4.60 -7.11
N ARG A 19 2.15 5.20 -8.15
CA ARG A 19 2.77 5.33 -9.48
C ARG A 19 4.14 6.02 -9.46
N ARG A 20 4.32 7.02 -8.59
CA ARG A 20 5.56 7.80 -8.51
C ARG A 20 6.68 7.06 -7.80
N LEU A 21 6.34 6.20 -6.82
CA LEU A 21 7.28 5.46 -5.98
C LEU A 21 7.65 4.10 -6.56
N SER A 22 6.73 3.40 -7.24
CA SER A 22 6.97 2.07 -7.83
C SER A 22 8.23 1.95 -8.71
N PRO A 23 8.73 2.99 -9.39
CA PRO A 23 10.00 2.89 -10.12
C PRO A 23 11.26 2.80 -9.25
N ALA A 24 11.18 3.13 -7.96
CA ALA A 24 12.34 3.26 -7.06
C ALA A 24 12.19 2.50 -5.73
N PHE A 25 10.99 2.05 -5.39
CA PHE A 25 10.66 1.37 -4.14
C PHE A 25 9.71 0.21 -4.40
N ASP A 26 9.76 -0.78 -3.53
CA ASP A 26 8.75 -1.84 -3.48
C ASP A 26 7.54 -1.29 -2.75
N VAL A 27 6.44 -1.05 -3.48
CA VAL A 27 5.26 -0.40 -2.90
C VAL A 27 4.22 -1.45 -2.51
N VAL A 28 3.72 -1.36 -1.28
CA VAL A 28 2.53 -2.10 -0.82
C VAL A 28 1.37 -1.12 -0.73
N ALA A 29 0.26 -1.41 -1.39
CA ALA A 29 -0.90 -0.53 -1.46
C ALA A 29 -2.02 -1.02 -0.53
N LEU A 30 -2.37 -0.26 0.51
CA LEU A 30 -3.51 -0.56 1.40
C LEU A 30 -4.69 0.36 1.09
N SER A 31 -5.84 -0.23 0.74
CA SER A 31 -7.10 0.51 0.62
C SER A 31 -8.33 -0.38 0.73
N ARG A 32 -9.47 0.23 1.06
CA ARG A 32 -10.78 -0.45 1.12
C ARG A 32 -11.36 -0.82 -0.25
N SER A 33 -10.83 -0.23 -1.31
CA SER A 33 -11.19 -0.51 -2.69
C SER A 33 -9.94 -0.93 -3.46
N LYS A 34 -10.11 -1.73 -4.51
CA LYS A 34 -8.99 -2.27 -5.30
C LYS A 34 -8.29 -1.13 -6.07
N PRO A 35 -6.97 -0.94 -5.91
CA PRO A 35 -6.20 -0.03 -6.76
C PRO A 35 -6.24 -0.48 -8.22
N VAL A 36 -6.17 0.48 -9.15
CA VAL A 36 -6.41 0.24 -10.59
C VAL A 36 -5.24 -0.47 -11.28
N GLU A 37 -4.03 -0.44 -10.73
CA GLU A 37 -2.82 -0.94 -11.42
C GLU A 37 -1.89 -1.79 -10.53
N THR A 38 -1.47 -2.91 -11.13
CA THR A 38 -0.38 -3.89 -10.87
C THR A 38 0.63 -3.61 -9.74
N VAL A 39 0.13 -3.46 -8.52
CA VAL A 39 0.96 -3.43 -7.31
C VAL A 39 0.40 -4.45 -6.32
N VAL A 40 1.26 -4.98 -5.45
CA VAL A 40 0.85 -5.73 -4.28
C VAL A 40 -0.17 -4.89 -3.51
N SER A 41 -1.44 -5.33 -3.52
CA SER A 41 -2.53 -4.59 -2.89
C SER A 41 -3.13 -5.40 -1.76
N VAL A 42 -3.15 -4.80 -0.57
CA VAL A 42 -3.92 -5.28 0.55
C VAL A 42 -5.28 -4.58 0.52
N LEU A 43 -6.34 -5.37 0.34
CA LEU A 43 -7.69 -4.88 0.45
C LEU A 43 -8.09 -4.91 1.93
N GLY A 44 -8.27 -3.74 2.52
CA GLY A 44 -8.53 -3.68 3.96
C GLY A 44 -8.67 -2.25 4.48
N SER A 45 -8.99 -2.16 5.76
CA SER A 45 -9.09 -0.92 6.52
C SER A 45 -7.95 -0.84 7.53
N TYR A 46 -7.26 0.30 7.59
CA TYR A 46 -6.27 0.55 8.65
C TYR A 46 -6.89 0.59 10.06
N ALA A 47 -8.22 0.68 10.17
CA ALA A 47 -8.94 0.64 11.45
C ALA A 47 -9.29 -0.79 11.90
N SER A 48 -8.98 -1.82 11.10
CA SER A 48 -9.23 -3.22 11.41
C SER A 48 -7.90 -3.94 11.69
N PRO A 49 -7.61 -4.34 12.94
CA PRO A 49 -6.41 -5.09 13.26
C PRO A 49 -6.27 -6.38 12.44
N ALA A 50 -7.37 -7.10 12.22
CA ALA A 50 -7.38 -8.31 11.40
C ALA A 50 -7.01 -8.04 9.93
N ASP A 51 -7.39 -6.88 9.39
CA ASP A 51 -7.00 -6.50 8.03
C ASP A 51 -5.53 -6.09 7.95
N LEU A 52 -4.91 -5.73 9.08
CA LEU A 52 -3.50 -5.35 9.16
C LEU A 52 -2.58 -6.55 9.36
N GLU A 53 -3.06 -7.69 9.87
CA GLU A 53 -2.24 -8.90 10.10
C GLU A 53 -1.52 -9.37 8.82
N VAL A 54 -2.15 -9.22 7.65
CA VAL A 54 -1.51 -9.55 6.36
C VAL A 54 -0.29 -8.67 6.04
N LEU A 55 -0.15 -7.51 6.69
CA LEU A 55 1.02 -6.65 6.52
C LEU A 55 2.28 -7.24 7.16
N ASP A 56 2.14 -8.17 8.10
CA ASP A 56 3.26 -8.85 8.75
C ASP A 56 4.08 -9.72 7.76
N GLU A 57 3.51 -10.02 6.59
CA GLU A 57 4.21 -10.70 5.48
C GLU A 57 5.22 -9.79 4.75
N TYR A 58 5.20 -8.48 5.01
CA TYR A 58 6.03 -7.49 4.33
C TYR A 58 6.97 -6.80 5.31
N GLU A 59 8.26 -6.72 4.97
CA GLU A 59 9.24 -5.94 5.73
C GLU A 59 9.08 -4.43 5.42
N ILE A 60 8.07 -3.79 5.98
CA ILE A 60 7.75 -2.38 5.71
C ILE A 60 8.77 -1.45 6.38
N ASP A 61 9.52 -0.69 5.58
CA ASP A 61 10.50 0.29 6.05
C ASP A 61 9.88 1.67 6.32
N SER A 62 8.78 1.99 5.65
CA SER A 62 8.15 3.32 5.71
C SER A 62 6.65 3.25 5.42
N VAL A 63 5.89 4.11 6.09
CA VAL A 63 4.43 4.22 5.94
C VAL A 63 4.07 5.65 5.55
N VAL A 64 3.18 5.80 4.56
CA VAL A 64 2.66 7.08 4.07
C VAL A 64 1.15 7.07 3.95
#